data_AF-A0A359E9R7-F1
#
_entry.id   AF-A0A359E9R7-F1
#
_cell.length_a   1.000
_cell.length_b   1.000
_cell.length_c   1.000
_cell.angle_alpha   90.00
_cell.angle_beta   90.00
_cell.angle_gamma   90.00
#
_symmetry.space_group_name_H-M   'P 1'
#
loop_
_entity.id
_entity.type
_entity.pdbx_description
1 polymer ?
#
loop_
_entity_poly.entity_id
_entity_poly.type
_entity_poly.pdbx_seq_one_letter_code
_entity_poly.pdbx_strand_id
1 'polypeptide(L)'
;NTNSTIHNSFAESVVTGYDFTGAIVVGESLTGGLTGRSAFMSVIDSSYFSGNVNGSGLTGGLVGSNYESTILNSSANSEIIGRNESGGLVGKSENSTI
;
A
#
# COMPACT_ATOMS: atom_id res chain seq x y z
N ASN A 1 7.83 -10.87 -17.78
CA ASN A 1 6.48 -10.51 -17.29
C ASN A 1 6.65 -9.75 -15.99
N THR A 2 6.51 -8.42 -16.03
CA THR A 2 6.69 -7.50 -14.90
C THR A 2 5.36 -7.04 -14.29
N ASN A 3 4.26 -7.47 -14.90
CA ASN A 3 2.89 -7.26 -14.44
C ASN A 3 2.57 -8.25 -13.31
N SER A 4 2.17 -7.73 -12.16
CA SER A 4 1.73 -8.53 -11.02
C SER A 4 0.23 -8.35 -10.83
N THR A 5 -0.48 -9.45 -10.59
CA THR A 5 -1.92 -9.43 -10.32
C THR A 5 -2.18 -9.91 -8.91
N ILE A 6 -2.85 -9.07 -8.12
CA ILE A 6 -3.35 -9.43 -6.80
C ILE A 6 -4.87 -9.50 -6.94
N HIS A 7 -5.43 -10.69 -6.71
CA HIS A 7 -6.86 -10.92 -6.89
C HIS A 7 -7.38 -11.71 -5.69
N ASN A 8 -8.60 -11.40 -5.24
CA ASN A 8 -9.28 -12.09 -4.14
C ASN A 8 -8.38 -12.30 -2.91
N SER A 9 -7.59 -11.28 -2.58
CA SER A 9 -6.60 -11.37 -1.50
C SER A 9 -7.11 -10.62 -0.28
N PHE A 10 -7.07 -11.29 0.86
CA PHE A 10 -7.60 -10.80 2.13
C PHE A 10 -6.50 -10.90 3.20
N ALA A 11 -6.24 -9.82 3.91
CA ALA A 11 -5.27 -9.80 5.00
C ALA A 11 -5.76 -8.96 6.18
N GLU A 12 -5.54 -9.49 7.40
CA GLU A 12 -6.00 -8.89 8.66
C GLU A 12 -4.85 -8.88 9.69
N SER A 13 -3.71 -8.28 9.34
CA SER A 13 -2.50 -8.29 10.16
C SER A 13 -1.99 -6.88 10.46
N VAL A 14 -1.18 -6.73 11.49
CA VAL A 14 -0.47 -5.45 11.71
C VAL A 14 0.72 -5.39 10.76
N VAL A 15 0.72 -4.45 9.82
CA VAL A 15 1.82 -4.24 8.88
C VAL A 15 2.68 -3.09 9.38
N THR A 16 3.97 -3.38 9.59
CA THR A 16 4.94 -2.45 10.17
C THR A 16 6.06 -2.17 9.17
N GLY A 17 5.99 -1.00 8.55
CA GLY A 17 6.99 -0.51 7.59
C GLY A 17 7.89 0.54 8.24
N TYR A 18 8.70 0.11 9.21
CA TYR A 18 9.75 0.93 9.80
C TYR A 18 11.11 0.34 9.46
N ASP A 19 12.04 1.18 9.01
CA ASP A 19 13.45 0.86 9.14
C ASP A 19 13.80 0.96 10.62
N PHE A 20 14.10 -0.19 11.24
CA PHE A 20 14.34 -0.37 12.67
C PHE A 20 15.71 0.20 13.14
N THR A 21 16.14 1.30 12.54
CA THR A 21 17.35 2.01 12.89
C THR A 21 16.95 3.46 13.10
N GLY A 22 17.26 4.07 14.25
CA GLY A 22 16.94 5.48 14.57
C GLY A 22 17.56 6.54 13.64
N ALA A 23 17.99 6.15 12.44
CA ALA A 23 18.30 7.02 11.33
C ALA A 23 16.99 7.32 10.57
N ILE A 24 16.71 8.61 10.36
CA ILE A 24 15.71 9.04 9.39
C ILE A 24 16.24 8.58 8.01
N VAL A 25 15.78 7.43 7.53
CA VAL A 25 15.96 7.06 6.14
C VAL A 25 15.00 7.96 5.37
N VAL A 26 15.53 9.01 4.74
CA VAL A 26 14.80 9.82 3.74
C VAL A 26 14.71 9.03 2.43
N GLY A 27 14.25 7.79 2.53
CA GLY A 27 13.86 6.94 1.43
C GLY A 27 12.37 6.70 1.56
N GLU A 28 11.63 6.74 0.46
CA GLU A 28 10.18 6.54 0.47
C GLU A 28 9.86 5.12 1.00
N SER A 29 9.65 4.97 2.31
CA SER A 29 9.20 3.70 2.88
C SER A 29 7.77 3.43 2.43
N LEU A 30 7.63 2.59 1.40
CA LEU A 30 6.35 2.21 0.80
C LEU A 30 5.71 1.11 1.63
N THR A 31 4.62 1.44 2.33
CA THR A 31 3.96 0.50 3.23
C THR A 31 2.51 0.32 2.81
N GLY A 32 2.12 -0.90 2.44
CA GLY A 32 0.74 -1.25 2.18
C GLY A 32 0.37 -2.53 2.90
N GLY A 33 -0.88 -2.63 3.36
CA GLY A 33 -1.37 -3.83 4.05
C GLY A 33 -1.26 -5.09 3.20
N LEU A 34 -1.38 -4.95 1.88
CA LEU A 34 -1.30 -6.04 0.92
C LEU A 34 -0.06 -5.96 0.02
N THR A 35 0.32 -4.75 -0.43
CA THR A 35 1.57 -4.54 -1.18
C THR A 35 2.16 -3.15 -0.95
N GLY A 36 3.48 -3.06 -0.81
CA GLY A 36 4.17 -1.78 -0.70
C GLY A 36 4.12 -0.98 -2.01
N ARG A 37 4.31 -1.64 -3.16
CA ARG A 37 4.33 -0.99 -4.47
C ARG A 37 3.57 -1.82 -5.50
N SER A 38 2.65 -1.18 -6.21
CA SER A 38 1.99 -1.69 -7.40
C SER A 38 2.45 -0.85 -8.59
N ALA A 39 3.10 -1.48 -9.58
CA ALA A 39 3.69 -0.79 -10.72
C ALA A 39 3.56 -1.59 -12.03
N PHE A 40 3.75 -0.93 -13.17
CA PHE A 40 3.89 -1.58 -14.49
C PHE A 40 2.66 -2.38 -14.93
N MET A 41 1.51 -1.72 -15.00
CA MET A 41 0.23 -2.31 -15.42
C MET A 41 -0.22 -3.45 -14.51
N SER A 42 0.12 -3.36 -13.22
CA SER A 42 -0.33 -4.31 -12.22
C SER A 42 -1.81 -4.08 -11.90
N VAL A 43 -2.53 -5.15 -11.58
CA VAL A 43 -3.96 -5.09 -11.27
C VAL A 43 -4.20 -5.64 -9.88
N ILE A 44 -4.88 -4.87 -9.05
CA ILE A 44 -5.37 -5.30 -7.74
C ILE A 44 -6.89 -5.27 -7.81
N ASP A 45 -7.50 -6.46 -7.78
CA ASP A 45 -8.95 -6.60 -7.89
C ASP A 45 -9.52 -7.37 -6.72
N SER A 46 -10.72 -6.98 -6.28
CA SER A 46 -11.52 -7.71 -5.30
C SER A 46 -10.74 -8.05 -4.03
N SER A 47 -9.89 -7.13 -3.56
CA SER A 47 -8.97 -7.35 -2.45
C SER A 47 -9.30 -6.48 -1.25
N TYR A 48 -9.05 -6.99 -0.04
CA TYR A 48 -9.43 -6.32 1.19
C TYR A 48 -8.36 -6.42 2.27
N PHE A 49 -8.19 -5.33 3.03
CA PHE A 49 -7.32 -5.31 4.19
C PHE A 49 -7.98 -4.61 5.38
N SER A 50 -7.94 -5.24 6.56
CA SER A 50 -8.58 -4.72 7.78
C SER A 50 -7.63 -4.52 8.97
N GLY A 51 -6.33 -4.74 8.77
CA GLY A 51 -5.34 -4.63 9.84
C GLY A 51 -4.83 -3.21 10.10
N ASN A 52 -3.98 -3.02 11.10
CA ASN A 52 -3.35 -1.72 11.35
C ASN A 52 -2.07 -1.57 10.53
N VAL A 53 -1.91 -0.44 9.85
CA VAL A 53 -0.70 -0.13 9.07
C VAL A 53 0.07 0.98 9.76
N ASN A 54 1.32 0.74 10.10
CA ASN A 54 2.19 1.77 10.64
C ASN A 54 3.41 1.91 9.72
N GLY A 55 3.57 3.09 9.14
CA GLY A 55 4.56 3.38 8.10
C GLY A 55 5.17 4.77 8.25
N SER A 56 6.41 4.93 7.79
CA SER A 56 7.13 6.22 7.90
C SER A 56 7.14 7.04 6.59
N GLY A 57 6.77 6.43 5.45
CA GLY A 57 6.72 7.05 4.13
C GLY A 57 5.31 7.00 3.50
N LEU A 58 5.23 6.55 2.24
CA LEU A 58 3.97 6.41 1.49
C LEU A 58 3.20 5.20 2.03
N THR A 59 2.15 5.46 2.79
CA THR A 59 1.45 4.45 3.58
C THR A 59 -0.01 4.33 3.12
N GLY A 60 -0.38 3.19 2.56
CA GLY A 60 -1.78 2.90 2.21
C GLY A 60 -2.34 1.74 2.99
N GLY A 61 -3.65 1.74 3.21
CA GLY A 61 -4.32 0.60 3.84
C GLY A 61 -4.14 -0.69 3.03
N LEU A 62 -4.28 -0.60 1.70
CA LEU A 62 -4.06 -1.73 0.79
C LEU A 62 -2.69 -1.63 0.09
N VAL A 63 -2.36 -0.44 -0.44
CA VAL A 63 -1.19 -0.21 -1.29
C VAL A 63 -0.39 1.02 -0.87
N GLY A 64 0.91 0.88 -0.63
CA GLY A 64 1.77 2.05 -0.32
C GLY A 64 1.87 3.04 -1.48
N SER A 65 2.33 2.58 -2.65
CA SER A 65 2.44 3.38 -3.87
C SER A 65 1.90 2.63 -5.08
N ASN A 66 1.11 3.32 -5.89
CA ASN A 66 0.45 2.80 -7.08
C ASN A 66 0.86 3.65 -8.30
N TYR A 67 1.58 3.05 -9.23
CA TYR A 67 2.15 3.74 -10.40
C TYR A 67 1.79 2.99 -11.69
N GLU A 68 1.18 3.65 -12.68
CA GLU A 68 0.73 3.01 -13.92
C GLU A 68 -0.01 1.69 -13.70
N SER A 69 -0.91 1.64 -12.72
CA SER A 69 -1.56 0.39 -12.28
C SER A 69 -3.03 0.63 -11.97
N THR A 70 -3.77 -0.47 -11.76
CA THR A 70 -5.22 -0.42 -11.60
C THR A 70 -5.63 -1.11 -10.31
N ILE A 71 -6.45 -0.44 -9.51
CA ILE A 71 -7.11 -0.98 -8.31
C ILE A 71 -8.61 -0.95 -8.57
N LEU A 72 -9.29 -2.08 -8.40
CA LEU A 72 -10.71 -2.22 -8.67
C LEU A 72 -11.35 -3.05 -7.57
N ASN A 73 -12.61 -2.73 -7.23
CA ASN A 73 -13.42 -3.50 -6.28
C ASN A 73 -12.71 -3.82 -4.94
N SER A 74 -11.75 -2.99 -4.54
CA SER A 74 -10.87 -3.25 -3.41
C SER A 74 -11.11 -2.21 -2.33
N SER A 75 -11.00 -2.62 -1.08
CA SER A 75 -11.27 -1.75 0.06
C SER A 75 -10.28 -1.99 1.19
N ALA A 76 -10.09 -0.99 2.03
CA ALA A 76 -9.29 -1.12 3.22
C ALA A 76 -10.02 -0.49 4.40
N ASN A 77 -10.14 -1.25 5.48
CA ASN A 77 -10.68 -0.80 6.75
C ASN A 77 -9.57 -0.90 7.79
N SER A 78 -8.55 -0.04 7.65
CA SER A 78 -7.31 -0.12 8.39
C SER A 78 -7.06 1.17 9.16
N GLU A 79 -6.52 1.05 10.37
CA GLU A 79 -5.99 2.19 11.10
C GLU A 79 -4.57 2.47 10.60
N ILE A 80 -4.37 3.64 10.00
CA ILE A 80 -3.09 4.00 9.39
C ILE A 80 -2.37 5.03 10.27
N ILE A 81 -1.18 4.67 10.72
CA ILE A 81 -0.25 5.56 11.42
C ILE A 81 0.89 5.85 10.44
N GLY A 82 0.72 6.93 9.67
CA GLY A 82 1.70 7.41 8.69
C GLY A 82 2.40 8.70 9.16
N ARG A 83 3.70 8.84 8.89
CA ARG A 83 4.45 10.10 9.21
C ARG A 83 4.48 11.14 8.08
N ASN A 84 4.30 10.72 6.83
CA ASN A 84 4.38 11.59 5.65
C ASN A 84 3.07 11.58 4.86
N GLU A 85 2.94 10.67 3.88
CA GLU A 85 1.78 10.60 3.00
C GLU A 85 1.03 9.30 3.28
N SER A 86 -0.17 9.43 3.82
CA SER A 86 -1.01 8.29 4.18
C SER A 86 -2.40 8.39 3.58
N GLY A 87 -2.89 7.30 3.00
CA GLY A 87 -4.24 7.25 2.41
C GLY A 87 -4.97 5.95 2.77
N GLY A 88 -6.28 6.06 3.00
CA GLY A 88 -7.10 4.96 3.52
C GLY A 88 -7.00 3.66 2.70
N LEU A 89 -6.96 3.78 1.36
CA LEU A 89 -6.78 2.65 0.44
C LEU A 89 -5.36 2.62 -0.14
N VAL A 90 -4.88 3.77 -0.63
CA VAL A 90 -3.59 3.93 -1.31
C VAL A 90 -2.86 5.14 -0.73
N GLY A 91 -1.57 4.99 -0.41
CA GLY A 91 -0.74 6.10 0.09
C GLY A 91 -0.47 7.15 -0.99
N LYS A 92 0.00 6.73 -2.16
CA LYS A 92 0.25 7.58 -3.32
C LYS A 92 -0.17 6.90 -4.62
N SER A 93 -0.80 7.66 -5.52
CA SER A 93 -1.22 7.19 -6.83
C SER A 93 -0.73 8.12 -7.94
N GLU A 94 -0.07 7.56 -8.97
CA GLU A 94 0.40 8.28 -10.14
C GLU A 94 0.06 7.50 -11.42
N ASN A 95 -0.52 8.19 -12.41
CA ASN A 95 -0.95 7.62 -13.69
C ASN A 95 -1.74 6.30 -13.57
N SER A 96 -2.56 6.18 -12.52
CA SER A 96 -3.22 4.94 -12.12
C SER A 96 -4.73 5.11 -11.98
N THR A 97 -5.46 4.00 -11.99
CA THR A 97 -6.92 3.97 -11.79
C THR A 97 -7.25 3.33 -10.44
N ILE A 98 -8.13 3.94 -9.66
CA ILE A 98 -8.61 3.47 -8.35
C ILE A 98 -10.14 3.55 -8.34
#